data_AF-G2RB83-F1
#
_entry.id   AF-G2RB83-F1
#
_cell.length_a   1.000
_cell.length_b   1.000
_cell.length_c   1.000
_cell.angle_alpha   90.00
_cell.angle_beta   90.00
_cell.angle_gamma   90.00
#
_symmetry.space_group_name_H-M   'P 1'
#
loop_
_entity.id
_entity.type
_entity.pdbx_description
1 polymer ?
#
loop_
_entity_poly.entity_id
_entity_poly.type
_entity_poly.pdbx_seq_one_letter_code
_entity_poly.pdbx_strand_id
1 'polypeptide(L)'
;EEISVDMWIDVCVLRTALLSWMGELEKIQLACCGLSGGGTILDGAGEGGERGLGEEAMDVGRRIRKRLGEIRAEYEGKVRECSMVIDGMALSAQLSWNQIGYRDSQTNLEIARDTRQDSNQMRSIAFLTMFFLPATFIASLFSMSFFNWNAHDGERVVSPYLWIYPVLAIAITAVVVGCWFCFMRRRRALSDVDDNEHNEKLLV
;
A
#
# COMPACT_ATOMS: atom_id res chain seq x y z
N GLU A 1 -0.16 -16.90 8.68
CA GLU A 1 0.41 -16.56 7.37
C GLU A 1 1.70 -17.32 7.05
N GLU A 2 2.67 -17.42 7.97
CA GLU A 2 3.95 -18.12 7.75
C GLU A 2 3.80 -19.53 7.14
N ILE A 3 2.91 -20.38 7.68
CA ILE A 3 2.70 -21.76 7.21
C ILE A 3 2.26 -21.82 5.73
N SER A 4 1.51 -20.81 5.25
CA SER A 4 1.04 -20.79 3.86
C SER A 4 2.14 -20.35 2.90
N VAL A 5 3.05 -19.49 3.34
CA VAL A 5 4.17 -19.00 2.53
C VAL A 5 5.25 -20.07 2.42
N ASP A 6 5.56 -20.76 3.51
CA ASP A 6 6.51 -21.88 3.50
C ASP A 6 6.04 -23.00 2.57
N MET A 7 4.75 -23.38 2.63
CA MET A 7 4.19 -24.39 1.73
C MET A 7 4.27 -23.95 0.25
N TRP A 8 4.10 -22.65 -0.03
CA TRP A 8 4.23 -22.12 -1.39
C TRP A 8 5.68 -22.13 -1.89
N ILE A 9 6.64 -21.80 -1.02
CA ILE A 9 8.07 -21.89 -1.31
C ILE A 9 8.45 -23.36 -1.57
N ASP A 10 8.00 -24.29 -0.74
CA ASP A 10 8.24 -25.72 -0.93
C ASP A 10 7.68 -26.23 -2.27
N VAL A 11 6.46 -25.82 -2.65
CA VAL A 11 5.87 -26.18 -3.95
C VAL A 11 6.67 -25.55 -5.11
N CYS A 12 7.17 -24.33 -4.97
CA CYS A 12 8.03 -23.69 -5.96
C CYS A 12 9.37 -24.43 -6.13
N VAL A 13 10.00 -24.82 -5.01
CA VAL A 13 11.25 -25.60 -5.00
C VAL A 13 11.02 -26.97 -5.63
N LEU A 14 9.93 -27.66 -5.25
CA LEU A 14 9.55 -28.94 -5.82
C LEU A 14 9.36 -28.85 -7.33
N ARG A 15 8.63 -27.85 -7.82
CA ARG A 15 8.44 -27.61 -9.26
C ARG A 15 9.77 -27.45 -9.98
N THR A 16 10.68 -26.67 -9.40
CA THR A 16 12.00 -26.40 -9.97
C THR A 16 12.87 -27.66 -10.01
N ALA A 17 12.83 -28.47 -8.95
CA ALA A 17 13.52 -29.76 -8.90
C ALA A 17 12.97 -30.74 -9.94
N LEU A 18 11.65 -30.80 -10.11
CA LEU A 18 10.99 -31.64 -11.11
C LEU A 18 11.37 -31.24 -12.54
N LEU A 19 11.41 -29.94 -12.84
CA LEU A 19 11.86 -29.44 -14.15
C LEU A 19 13.31 -29.84 -14.44
N SER A 20 14.19 -29.74 -13.44
CA SER A 20 15.58 -30.19 -13.55
C SER A 20 15.68 -31.69 -13.84
N TRP A 21 14.92 -32.51 -13.09
CA TRP A 21 14.86 -33.95 -13.27
C TRP A 21 14.33 -34.38 -14.64
N MET A 22 13.32 -33.68 -15.17
CA MET A 22 12.83 -33.94 -16.53
C MET A 22 13.90 -33.67 -17.59
N GLY A 23 14.70 -32.61 -17.41
CA GLY A 23 15.84 -32.33 -18.28
C GLY A 23 16.89 -33.45 -18.23
N GLU A 24 17.12 -34.06 -17.07
CA GLU A 24 18.05 -35.19 -16.94
C GLU A 24 17.50 -36.47 -17.57
N LEU A 25 16.20 -36.75 -17.41
CA LEU A 25 15.53 -37.87 -18.07
C LEU A 25 15.59 -37.76 -19.60
N GLU A 26 15.48 -36.55 -20.13
CA GLU A 26 15.60 -36.30 -21.58
C GLU A 26 16.99 -36.64 -22.11
N LYS A 27 18.05 -36.29 -21.36
CA LYS A 27 19.43 -36.68 -21.70
C LYS A 27 19.61 -38.20 -21.69
N ILE A 28 19.05 -38.90 -20.69
CA ILE A 28 19.13 -40.36 -20.58
C ILE A 28 18.38 -41.03 -21.74
N GLN A 29 17.20 -40.52 -22.11
CA GLN A 29 16.46 -41.02 -23.28
C GLN A 29 17.25 -40.82 -24.58
N LEU A 30 17.86 -39.65 -24.79
CA LEU A 30 18.72 -39.36 -25.94
C LEU A 30 19.95 -40.26 -25.99
N ALA A 31 20.62 -40.49 -24.86
CA ALA A 31 21.76 -41.40 -24.76
C ALA A 31 21.38 -42.86 -25.09
N CYS A 32 20.23 -43.34 -24.58
CA CYS A 32 19.71 -44.66 -24.93
C CYS A 32 19.31 -44.79 -26.41
N CYS A 33 18.91 -43.71 -27.08
CA CYS A 33 18.70 -43.69 -28.53
C CYS A 33 20.03 -43.78 -29.29
N GLY A 34 21.06 -43.04 -28.86
CA GLY A 34 22.40 -43.08 -29.46
C GLY A 34 23.06 -44.46 -29.39
N LEU A 35 22.94 -45.15 -28.24
CA LEU A 35 23.44 -46.53 -28.10
C LEU A 35 22.72 -47.53 -29.04
N SER A 36 21.44 -47.30 -29.34
CA SER A 36 20.66 -48.15 -30.25
C SER A 36 21.11 -48.04 -31.72
N GLY A 37 21.72 -46.91 -32.11
CA GLY A 37 22.27 -46.70 -33.45
C GLY A 37 23.76 -47.07 -33.58
N GLY A 38 24.51 -47.08 -32.47
CA GLY A 38 25.94 -47.39 -32.45
C GLY A 38 26.29 -48.87 -32.69
N GLY A 39 25.35 -49.79 -32.45
CA GLY A 39 25.54 -51.23 -32.71
C GLY A 39 25.70 -51.59 -34.18
N THR A 40 25.38 -50.69 -35.12
CA THR A 40 25.47 -50.96 -36.57
C THR A 40 26.81 -50.55 -37.18
N ILE A 41 27.66 -49.76 -36.50
CA ILE A 41 28.94 -49.28 -37.06
C ILE A 41 30.14 -50.17 -36.66
N LEU A 42 29.96 -51.09 -35.70
CA LEU A 42 30.97 -52.11 -35.36
C LEU A 42 30.71 -53.48 -36.01
N ASP A 43 29.89 -53.56 -37.06
CA ASP A 43 29.68 -54.80 -37.84
C ASP A 43 30.69 -54.90 -39.00
N GLY A 44 31.97 -54.90 -38.62
CA GLY A 44 33.10 -54.94 -39.53
C GLY A 44 34.16 -55.95 -39.12
N ALA A 45 33.79 -57.09 -38.53
CA ALA A 45 34.58 -58.33 -38.49
C ALA A 45 33.91 -59.41 -37.62
N GLY A 46 33.55 -60.56 -38.20
CA GLY A 46 33.40 -61.83 -37.46
C GLY A 46 32.03 -62.51 -37.55
N GLU A 47 31.92 -63.54 -38.39
CA GLU A 47 30.75 -64.40 -38.50
C GLU A 47 30.56 -65.33 -37.28
N GLY A 48 29.32 -65.43 -36.76
CA GLY A 48 28.76 -66.73 -36.37
C GLY A 48 28.09 -66.89 -35.00
N GLY A 49 28.39 -66.09 -33.98
CA GLY A 49 27.93 -66.38 -32.60
C GLY A 49 27.16 -65.27 -31.86
N GLU A 50 27.24 -64.02 -32.30
CA GLU A 50 26.86 -62.86 -31.46
C GLU A 50 25.49 -62.23 -31.79
N ARG A 51 24.78 -62.74 -32.81
CA ARG A 51 23.51 -62.14 -33.28
C ARG A 51 22.36 -62.21 -32.25
N GLY A 52 22.36 -63.21 -31.35
CA GLY A 52 21.32 -63.36 -30.32
C GLY A 52 21.46 -62.38 -29.14
N LEU A 53 22.70 -62.01 -28.76
CA LEU A 53 22.98 -61.09 -27.65
C LEU A 53 22.60 -59.64 -27.99
N GLY A 54 22.76 -59.24 -29.25
CA GLY A 54 22.36 -57.91 -29.72
C GLY A 54 20.84 -57.71 -29.72
N GLU A 55 20.07 -58.74 -30.07
CA GLU A 55 18.60 -58.66 -30.16
C GLU A 55 17.95 -58.53 -28.77
N GLU A 56 18.43 -59.29 -27.78
CA GLU A 56 17.99 -59.16 -26.39
C GLU A 56 18.37 -57.79 -25.78
N ALA A 57 19.58 -57.29 -26.05
CA ALA A 57 20.03 -55.98 -25.59
C ALA A 57 19.19 -54.83 -26.19
N MET A 58 18.82 -54.93 -27.47
CA MET A 58 17.96 -53.96 -28.15
C MET A 58 16.54 -53.95 -27.58
N ASP A 59 16.00 -55.12 -27.22
CA ASP A 59 14.69 -55.25 -26.60
C ASP A 59 14.64 -54.75 -25.16
N VAL A 60 15.71 -54.96 -24.39
CA VAL A 60 15.90 -54.33 -23.08
C VAL A 60 15.93 -52.81 -23.22
N GLY A 61 16.69 -52.27 -24.18
CA GLY A 61 16.74 -50.84 -24.47
C GLY A 61 15.38 -50.24 -24.86
N ARG A 62 14.59 -50.95 -25.68
CA ARG A 62 13.21 -50.56 -26.03
C ARG A 62 12.30 -50.48 -24.81
N ARG A 63 12.35 -51.49 -23.93
CA ARG A 63 11.55 -51.51 -22.69
C ARG A 63 11.91 -50.37 -21.76
N ILE A 64 13.20 -50.10 -21.57
CA ILE A 64 13.70 -48.99 -20.75
C ILE A 64 13.18 -47.65 -21.30
N ARG A 65 13.31 -47.40 -22.61
CA ARG A 65 12.80 -46.16 -23.23
C ARG A 65 11.29 -45.98 -23.03
N LYS A 66 10.50 -47.06 -23.18
CA LYS A 66 9.06 -47.01 -22.96
C LYS A 66 8.72 -46.60 -21.52
N ARG A 67 9.37 -47.21 -20.52
CA ARG A 67 9.15 -46.89 -19.11
C ARG A 67 9.61 -45.47 -18.75
N LEU A 68 10.75 -45.00 -19.27
CA LEU A 68 11.18 -43.62 -19.07
C LEU A 68 10.19 -42.62 -19.67
N GLY A 69 9.57 -42.95 -20.81
CA GLY A 69 8.54 -42.12 -21.44
C GLY A 69 7.27 -42.03 -20.59
N GLU A 70 6.82 -43.16 -20.03
CA GLU A 70 5.69 -43.21 -19.08
C GLU A 70 5.97 -42.33 -17.84
N ILE A 71 7.15 -42.48 -17.23
CA ILE A 71 7.58 -41.70 -16.07
C ILE A 71 7.65 -40.20 -16.40
N ARG A 72 8.18 -39.83 -17.57
CA ARG A 72 8.26 -38.44 -18.02
C ARG A 72 6.86 -37.81 -18.12
N ALA A 73 5.92 -38.50 -18.75
CA ALA A 73 4.56 -38.01 -18.90
C ALA A 73 3.85 -37.84 -17.54
N GLU A 74 4.10 -38.74 -16.59
CA GLU A 74 3.61 -38.62 -15.22
C GLU A 74 4.17 -37.37 -14.51
N TYR A 75 5.48 -37.11 -14.63
CA TYR A 75 6.11 -35.93 -14.03
C TYR A 75 5.68 -34.61 -14.69
N GLU A 76 5.49 -34.57 -16.01
CA GLU A 76 4.90 -33.39 -16.68
C GLU A 76 3.51 -33.06 -16.10
N GLY A 77 2.71 -34.10 -15.82
CA GLY A 77 1.44 -33.96 -15.12
C GLY A 77 1.59 -33.31 -13.74
N LYS A 78 2.59 -33.73 -12.97
CA LYS A 78 2.88 -33.18 -11.63
C LYS A 78 3.41 -31.76 -11.64
N VAL A 79 4.23 -31.40 -12.62
CA VAL A 79 4.71 -30.01 -12.79
C VAL A 79 3.53 -29.08 -13.12
N ARG A 80 2.61 -29.53 -13.97
CA ARG A 80 1.41 -28.77 -14.32
C ARG A 80 0.49 -28.55 -13.11
N GLU A 81 0.33 -29.57 -12.27
CA GLU A 81 -0.41 -29.47 -11.00
C GLU A 81 0.22 -28.41 -10.09
N CYS A 82 1.54 -28.44 -9.88
CA CYS A 82 2.25 -27.43 -9.10
C CYS A 82 2.08 -26.02 -9.68
N SER A 83 2.15 -25.86 -11.01
CA SER A 83 1.98 -24.56 -11.66
C SER A 83 0.58 -23.99 -11.41
N MET A 84 -0.46 -24.81 -11.56
CA MET A 84 -1.84 -24.38 -11.35
C MET A 84 -2.09 -23.94 -9.91
N VAL A 85 -1.53 -24.65 -8.93
CA VAL A 85 -1.62 -24.28 -7.51
C VAL A 85 -0.90 -22.95 -7.25
N ILE A 86 0.30 -22.76 -7.81
CA ILE A 86 1.08 -21.51 -7.67
C ILE A 86 0.31 -20.33 -8.28
N ASP A 87 -0.22 -20.49 -9.50
CA ASP A 87 -0.95 -19.44 -10.23
C ASP A 87 -2.26 -19.08 -9.51
N GLY A 88 -2.98 -20.07 -8.99
CA GLY A 88 -4.18 -19.87 -8.19
C GLY A 88 -3.90 -19.10 -6.90
N MET A 89 -2.82 -19.44 -6.20
CA MET A 89 -2.43 -18.73 -4.98
C MET A 89 -1.98 -17.29 -5.28
N ALA A 90 -1.20 -17.07 -6.33
CA ALA A 90 -0.78 -15.73 -6.75
C ALA A 90 -1.98 -14.83 -7.09
N LEU A 91 -2.98 -15.36 -7.80
CA LEU A 91 -4.23 -14.63 -8.06
C LEU A 91 -4.99 -14.32 -6.77
N SER A 92 -5.11 -15.29 -5.86
CA SER A 92 -5.82 -15.08 -4.59
C SER A 92 -5.16 -13.99 -3.74
N ALA A 93 -3.83 -13.93 -3.72
CA ALA A 93 -3.07 -12.87 -3.06
C ALA A 93 -3.32 -11.52 -3.73
N GLN A 94 -3.29 -11.43 -5.07
CA GLN A 94 -3.57 -10.16 -5.76
C GLN A 94 -4.96 -9.62 -5.46
N LEU A 95 -5.96 -10.49 -5.39
CA LEU A 95 -7.33 -10.10 -5.04
C LEU A 95 -7.42 -9.62 -3.58
N SER A 96 -6.76 -10.29 -2.64
CA SER A 96 -6.75 -9.85 -1.24
C SER A 96 -6.07 -8.49 -1.09
N TRP A 97 -4.94 -8.26 -1.78
CA TRP A 97 -4.26 -6.97 -1.81
C TRP A 97 -5.13 -5.84 -2.37
N ASN A 98 -5.81 -6.09 -3.49
CA ASN A 98 -6.70 -5.10 -4.10
C ASN A 98 -7.85 -4.74 -3.15
N GLN A 99 -8.39 -5.74 -2.46
CA GLN A 99 -9.44 -5.55 -1.47
C GLN A 99 -8.95 -4.74 -0.25
N ILE A 100 -7.73 -4.98 0.22
CA ILE A 100 -7.11 -4.18 1.30
C ILE A 100 -6.95 -2.73 0.85
N GLY A 101 -6.41 -2.48 -0.34
CA GLY A 101 -6.26 -1.13 -0.87
C GLY A 101 -7.60 -0.38 -1.04
N TYR A 102 -8.67 -1.09 -1.43
CA TYR A 102 -10.01 -0.50 -1.49
C TYR A 102 -10.51 -0.10 -0.10
N ARG A 103 -10.34 -0.97 0.90
CA ARG A 103 -10.70 -0.67 2.30
C ARG A 103 -9.90 0.51 2.84
N ASP A 104 -8.59 0.54 2.61
CA ASP A 104 -7.72 1.63 3.02
C ASP A 104 -8.13 2.97 2.38
N SER A 105 -8.61 2.94 1.14
CA SER A 105 -9.13 4.14 0.48
C SER A 105 -10.41 4.65 1.16
N GLN A 106 -11.30 3.75 1.55
CA GLN A 106 -12.53 4.12 2.27
C GLN A 106 -12.24 4.66 3.68
N THR A 107 -11.35 3.99 4.43
CA THR A 107 -10.97 4.45 5.78
C THR A 107 -10.24 5.80 5.69
N ASN A 108 -9.39 6.01 4.68
CA ASN A 108 -8.76 7.31 4.45
C ASN A 108 -9.79 8.42 4.15
N LEU A 109 -10.86 8.13 3.42
CA LEU A 109 -11.94 9.10 3.19
C LEU A 109 -12.69 9.43 4.48
N GLU A 110 -12.94 8.42 5.33
CA GLU A 110 -13.56 8.61 6.64
C GLU A 110 -12.65 9.42 7.58
N ILE A 111 -11.36 9.08 7.65
CA ILE A 111 -10.34 9.85 8.39
C ILE A 111 -10.27 11.28 7.88
N ALA A 112 -10.30 11.52 6.55
CA ALA A 112 -10.29 12.87 5.99
C ALA A 112 -11.54 13.66 6.37
N ARG A 113 -12.72 13.01 6.44
CA ARG A 113 -13.97 13.61 6.90
C ARG A 113 -13.90 13.98 8.38
N ASP A 114 -13.43 13.07 9.22
CA ASP A 114 -13.30 13.28 10.66
C ASP A 114 -12.24 14.35 10.96
N THR A 115 -11.13 14.35 10.23
CA THR A 115 -10.08 15.37 10.31
C THR A 115 -10.61 16.76 9.93
N ARG A 116 -11.53 16.86 8.95
CA ARG A 116 -12.20 18.13 8.63
C ARG A 116 -13.05 18.62 9.81
N GLN A 117 -13.73 17.73 10.53
CA GLN A 117 -14.51 18.09 11.71
C GLN A 117 -13.60 18.47 12.88
N ASP A 118 -12.53 17.73 13.13
CA ASP A 118 -11.51 18.03 14.14
C ASP A 118 -10.84 19.39 13.86
N SER A 119 -10.54 19.69 12.59
CA SER A 119 -10.05 21.01 12.17
C SER A 119 -11.02 22.16 12.53
N ASN A 120 -12.33 21.92 12.52
CA ASN A 120 -13.31 22.93 12.93
C ASN A 120 -13.34 23.11 14.46
N GLN A 121 -13.12 22.04 15.22
CA GLN A 121 -12.96 22.13 16.68
C GLN A 121 -11.67 22.87 17.05
N MET A 122 -10.55 22.55 16.39
CA MET A 122 -9.27 23.24 16.57
C MET A 122 -9.37 24.74 16.29
N ARG A 123 -10.13 25.11 15.24
CA ARG A 123 -10.41 26.52 14.92
C ARG A 123 -11.20 27.21 16.04
N SER A 124 -12.18 26.54 16.63
CA SER A 124 -13.01 27.12 17.70
C SER A 124 -12.19 27.44 18.96
N ILE A 125 -11.26 26.55 19.35
CA ILE A 125 -10.36 26.79 20.48
C ILE A 125 -9.44 28.00 20.19
N ALA A 126 -8.90 28.10 18.98
CA ALA A 126 -8.06 29.23 18.58
C ALA A 126 -8.83 30.57 18.57
N PHE A 127 -10.12 30.56 18.22
CA PHE A 127 -10.95 31.77 18.34
C PHE A 127 -11.16 32.19 19.79
N LEU A 128 -11.34 31.24 20.70
CA LEU A 128 -11.49 31.52 22.12
C LEU A 128 -10.22 32.19 22.68
N THR A 129 -9.03 31.68 22.34
CA THR A 129 -7.77 32.28 22.79
C THR A 129 -7.53 33.66 22.18
N MET A 130 -7.86 33.87 20.90
CA MET A 130 -7.76 35.16 20.23
C MET A 130 -8.67 36.23 20.85
N PHE A 131 -9.82 35.83 21.42
CA PHE A 131 -10.71 36.71 22.16
C PHE A 131 -10.27 36.93 23.62
N PHE A 132 -9.84 35.87 24.30
CA PHE A 132 -9.44 35.95 25.70
C PHE A 132 -8.16 36.75 25.92
N LEU A 133 -7.20 36.70 25.00
CA LEU A 133 -5.93 37.45 25.11
C LEU A 133 -6.15 38.96 25.27
N PRO A 134 -6.89 39.65 24.39
CA PRO A 134 -7.13 41.08 24.54
C PRO A 134 -8.12 41.39 25.67
N ALA A 135 -9.12 40.54 25.93
CA ALA A 135 -10.02 40.72 27.06
C ALA A 135 -9.28 40.67 28.41
N THR A 136 -8.34 39.74 28.55
CA THR A 136 -7.50 39.59 29.75
C THR A 136 -6.55 40.78 29.92
N PHE A 137 -5.97 41.29 28.83
CA PHE A 137 -5.16 42.50 28.87
C PHE A 137 -5.96 43.72 29.35
N ILE A 138 -7.19 43.89 28.85
CA ILE A 138 -8.10 44.93 29.32
C ILE A 138 -8.39 44.75 30.82
N ALA A 139 -8.76 43.54 31.27
CA ALA A 139 -9.03 43.27 32.68
C ALA A 139 -7.84 43.58 33.60
N SER A 140 -6.62 43.25 33.18
CA SER A 140 -5.37 43.60 33.89
C SER A 140 -5.15 45.11 33.96
N LEU A 141 -5.37 45.82 32.85
CA LEU A 141 -5.29 47.28 32.83
C LEU A 141 -6.33 47.95 33.73
N PHE A 142 -7.56 47.43 33.77
CA PHE A 142 -8.57 47.88 34.74
C PHE A 142 -8.09 47.61 36.18
N SER A 143 -7.54 46.43 36.46
CA SER A 143 -7.06 46.07 37.80
C SER A 143 -5.91 46.95 38.30
N MET A 144 -5.01 47.41 37.41
CA MET A 144 -3.89 48.28 37.79
C MET A 144 -4.22 49.77 37.73
N SER A 145 -5.06 50.21 36.79
CA SER A 145 -5.32 51.64 36.55
C SER A 145 -6.54 52.21 37.29
N PHE A 146 -7.52 51.38 37.71
CA PHE A 146 -8.73 51.89 38.38
C PHE A 146 -8.59 52.07 39.89
N PHE A 147 -7.71 51.34 40.57
CA PHE A 147 -7.56 51.45 42.03
C PHE A 147 -6.43 52.43 42.38
N ASN A 148 -6.68 53.72 42.22
CA ASN A 148 -5.84 54.74 42.84
C ASN A 148 -6.36 55.00 44.27
N TRP A 149 -5.87 54.22 45.25
CA TRP A 149 -6.27 54.34 46.67
C TRP A 149 -5.62 55.54 47.38
N ASN A 150 -4.94 56.43 46.65
CA ASN A 150 -4.13 57.52 47.21
C ASN A 150 -4.56 58.90 46.67
N ALA A 151 -5.86 59.20 46.69
CA ALA A 151 -6.37 60.55 46.51
C ALA A 151 -6.52 61.22 47.87
N HIS A 152 -5.68 62.22 48.14
CA HIS A 152 -5.81 63.12 49.28
C HIS A 152 -7.05 64.03 49.08
N ASP A 153 -7.67 64.45 50.19
CA ASP A 153 -8.98 65.10 50.29
C ASP A 153 -9.36 66.03 49.11
N GLY A 154 -10.39 65.64 48.35
CA GLY A 154 -11.21 66.58 47.57
C GLY A 154 -11.17 66.48 46.04
N GLU A 155 -10.30 65.68 45.42
CA GLU A 155 -10.29 65.51 43.96
C GLU A 155 -11.04 64.25 43.47
N ARG A 156 -11.77 64.42 42.36
CA ARG A 156 -12.68 63.42 41.79
C ARG A 156 -11.97 62.09 41.57
N VAL A 157 -12.47 61.07 42.26
CA VAL A 157 -12.03 59.65 42.22
C VAL A 157 -12.24 58.98 40.85
N VAL A 158 -12.66 59.75 39.82
CA VAL A 158 -13.07 59.23 38.51
C VAL A 158 -12.31 60.01 37.44
N SER A 159 -11.25 59.40 36.90
CA SER A 159 -10.44 59.98 35.81
C SER A 159 -11.29 60.20 34.54
N PRO A 160 -11.23 61.37 33.89
CA PRO A 160 -11.96 61.66 32.64
C PRO A 160 -11.63 60.75 31.45
N TYR A 161 -10.54 59.96 31.54
CA TYR A 161 -10.11 59.02 30.50
C TYR A 161 -10.92 57.72 30.44
N LEU A 162 -11.93 57.56 31.31
CA LEU A 162 -12.82 56.41 31.36
C LEU A 162 -13.51 56.09 30.02
N TRP A 163 -13.69 57.09 29.14
CA TRP A 163 -14.30 56.91 27.82
C TRP A 163 -13.39 56.17 26.82
N ILE A 164 -12.06 56.25 26.95
CA ILE A 164 -11.14 55.57 26.03
C ILE A 164 -11.22 54.04 26.14
N TYR A 165 -11.64 53.52 27.29
CA TYR A 165 -11.76 52.08 27.55
C TYR A 165 -12.89 51.38 26.78
N PRO A 166 -14.16 51.84 26.81
CA PRO A 166 -15.20 51.25 25.98
C PRO A 166 -14.90 51.42 24.50
N VAL A 167 -14.24 52.51 24.08
CA VAL A 167 -13.79 52.68 22.69
C VAL A 167 -12.74 51.64 22.31
N LEU A 168 -11.76 51.37 23.17
CA LEU A 168 -10.74 50.35 22.95
C LEU A 168 -11.34 48.94 22.93
N ALA A 169 -12.32 48.66 23.79
CA ALA A 169 -13.05 47.39 23.80
C ALA A 169 -13.84 47.17 22.50
N ILE A 170 -14.52 48.20 21.98
CA ILE A 170 -15.21 48.15 20.70
C ILE A 170 -14.20 47.96 19.55
N ALA A 171 -13.06 48.63 19.59
CA ALA A 171 -12.01 48.48 18.57
C ALA A 171 -11.47 47.04 18.52
N ILE A 172 -11.20 46.44 19.68
CA ILE A 172 -10.74 45.05 19.79
C ILE A 172 -11.82 44.07 19.29
N THR A 173 -13.09 44.31 19.67
CA THR A 173 -14.22 43.50 19.18
C THR A 173 -14.34 43.60 17.67
N ALA A 174 -14.18 44.80 17.10
CA ALA A 174 -14.18 45.03 15.65
C ALA A 174 -13.00 44.36 14.94
N VAL A 175 -11.82 44.29 15.56
CA VAL A 175 -10.66 43.55 15.01
C VAL A 175 -10.93 42.05 15.00
N VAL A 176 -11.50 41.48 16.06
CA VAL A 176 -11.85 40.05 16.13
C VAL A 176 -12.92 39.70 15.08
N VAL A 177 -13.99 40.50 15.01
CA VAL A 177 -15.07 40.33 14.00
C VAL A 177 -14.52 40.56 12.59
N GLY A 178 -13.66 41.56 12.40
CA GLY A 178 -13.01 41.86 11.12
C GLY A 178 -12.08 40.73 10.67
N CYS A 179 -11.27 40.16 11.57
CA CYS A 179 -10.47 38.97 11.30
C CYS A 179 -11.36 37.78 10.94
N TRP A 180 -12.44 37.54 11.68
CA TRP A 180 -13.41 36.49 11.35
C TRP A 180 -13.99 36.67 9.95
N PHE A 181 -14.49 37.86 9.63
CA PHE A 181 -15.11 38.17 8.36
C PHE A 181 -14.12 38.08 7.19
N CYS A 182 -12.89 38.57 7.39
CA CYS A 182 -11.82 38.50 6.41
C CYS A 182 -11.38 37.05 6.16
N PHE A 183 -11.20 36.27 7.23
CA PHE A 183 -10.86 34.86 7.15
C PHE A 183 -11.97 34.04 6.48
N MET A 184 -13.24 34.38 6.74
CA MET A 184 -14.37 33.74 6.09
C MET A 184 -14.51 34.13 4.62
N ARG A 185 -14.29 35.40 4.25
CA ARG A 185 -14.24 35.83 2.85
C ARG A 185 -13.09 35.14 2.09
N ARG A 186 -11.91 35.07 2.69
CA ARG A 186 -10.72 34.47 2.06
C ARG A 186 -10.88 32.98 1.80
N ARG A 187 -11.63 32.28 2.66
CA ARG A 187 -11.95 30.86 2.48
C ARG A 187 -12.98 30.61 1.40
N ARG A 188 -14.02 31.45 1.30
CA ARG A 188 -15.02 31.35 0.21
C ARG A 188 -14.37 31.57 -1.17
N ALA A 189 -13.44 32.51 -1.27
CA ALA A 189 -12.73 32.79 -2.52
C ALA A 189 -11.79 31.66 -3.00
N LEU A 190 -11.33 30.78 -2.09
CA LEU A 190 -10.50 29.62 -2.46
C LEU A 190 -11.35 28.40 -2.85
N SER A 191 -12.56 28.25 -2.28
CA SER A 191 -13.49 27.17 -2.63
C SER A 191 -14.05 27.33 -4.05
N ASP A 192 -14.42 28.54 -4.47
CA ASP A 192 -14.94 28.79 -5.83
C ASP A 192 -13.91 28.49 -6.94
N VAL A 193 -12.61 28.57 -6.64
CA VAL A 193 -11.54 28.30 -7.63
C VAL A 193 -11.31 26.80 -7.80
N ASP A 194 -11.36 26.02 -6.72
CA ASP A 194 -11.19 24.56 -6.75
C ASP A 194 -12.38 23.87 -7.45
N ASP A 195 -13.60 24.35 -7.19
CA ASP A 195 -14.82 23.83 -7.83
C ASP A 195 -14.85 24.12 -9.35
N ASN A 196 -14.32 25.28 -9.78
CA ASN A 196 -14.24 25.63 -11.20
C ASN A 196 -13.19 24.79 -11.96
N GLU A 197 -12.03 24.53 -11.33
CA GLU A 197 -10.98 23.70 -11.94
C GLU A 197 -11.41 22.22 -12.07
N HIS A 198 -12.17 21.70 -11.11
CA HIS A 198 -12.69 20.33 -11.17
C HIS A 198 -13.77 20.15 -12.25
N ASN A 199 -14.63 21.16 -12.43
CA ASN A 199 -15.65 21.17 -13.49
C ASN A 199 -15.01 21.25 -14.88
N GLU A 200 -13.97 22.07 -15.05
CA GLU A 200 -13.27 22.19 -16.34
C GLU A 200 -12.59 20.88 -16.76
N LYS A 201 -12.02 20.12 -15.82
CA LYS A 201 -11.41 18.80 -16.07
C LYS A 201 -12.41 17.68 -16.36
N LEU A 202 -13.69 17.85 -16.04
CA LEU A 202 -14.77 16.89 -16.36
C LEU A 202 -15.36 17.12 -17.75
N LEU A 203 -15.11 18.28 -18.37
CA LEU A 203 -15.65 18.68 -19.67
C LEU A 203 -14.65 18.46 -20.83
N VAL A 204 -13.41 18.07 -20.54
CA VAL A 204 -12.34 17.75 -21.50
C VAL A 204 -12.08 16.26 -21.49
#